data_AF-A0A4W5L5X0-F1
#
_entry.id   AF-A0A4W5L5X0-F1
#
_cell.length_a   1.000
_cell.length_b   1.000
_cell.length_c   1.000
_cell.angle_alpha   90.00
_cell.angle_beta   90.00
_cell.angle_gamma   90.00
#
_symmetry.space_group_name_H-M   'P 1'
#
loop_
_entity.id
_entity.type
_entity.pdbx_description
1 polymer ?
#
loop_
_entity_poly.entity_id
_entity_poly.type
_entity_poly.pdbx_seq_one_letter_code
_entity_poly.pdbx_strand_id
1 'polypeptide(L)'
;MGPCVTNWYFTGWSNTCSAPCGPGVQRREVLCLTRGGREGGECLGDKPADMKACNGGPCAPTYMWYSSPWGQCSAPCGNGTQRRDVICVEKMGTDFNVAPISQCAQLEKPPSVQTCAMEACQPQWFTTEWSACSRSCGKGLQIREVRCLTPDKQHSPECSLTAKPDQEQLCNTIPCSPQVAGVCVCVCVCV
;
A
#
# COMPACT_ATOMS: atom_id res chain seq x y z
N MET A 1 45.61 -14.45 -48.01
CA MET A 1 44.79 -14.75 -46.82
C MET A 1 43.54 -15.46 -47.30
N GLY A 2 43.35 -16.72 -46.89
CA GLY A 2 42.21 -17.52 -47.34
C GLY A 2 40.90 -17.10 -46.66
N PRO A 3 39.73 -17.48 -47.20
CA PRO A 3 38.44 -17.13 -46.62
C PRO A 3 38.28 -17.73 -45.22
N CYS A 4 37.74 -16.93 -44.31
CA CYS A 4 37.42 -17.35 -42.96
C CYS A 4 36.29 -18.39 -43.02
N VAL A 5 36.58 -19.64 -42.63
CA VAL A 5 35.55 -20.69 -42.54
C VAL A 5 34.77 -20.51 -41.23
N THR A 6 33.45 -20.47 -41.36
CA THR A 6 32.44 -20.32 -40.30
C THR A 6 31.62 -21.59 -40.19
N ASN A 7 31.46 -22.14 -38.98
CA ASN A 7 30.70 -23.36 -38.73
C ASN A 7 29.70 -23.18 -37.59
N TRP A 8 28.61 -23.97 -37.64
CA TRP A 8 27.61 -24.03 -36.58
C TRP A 8 28.09 -24.90 -35.41
N TYR A 9 27.95 -24.39 -34.19
CA TYR A 9 28.19 -25.09 -32.94
C TYR A 9 26.93 -25.05 -32.08
N PHE A 10 26.64 -26.12 -31.34
CA PHE A 10 25.47 -26.17 -30.48
C PHE A 10 25.70 -26.99 -29.22
N THR A 11 24.98 -26.65 -28.16
CA THR A 11 24.97 -27.40 -26.91
C THR A 11 23.93 -28.53 -26.94
N GLY A 12 23.95 -29.40 -25.91
CA GLY A 12 22.86 -30.34 -25.67
C GLY A 12 21.54 -29.62 -25.37
N TRP A 13 20.41 -30.31 -25.56
CA TRP A 13 19.10 -29.79 -25.18
C TRP A 13 19.01 -29.55 -23.67
N SER A 14 18.25 -28.53 -23.26
CA SER A 14 17.92 -28.29 -21.86
C SER A 14 17.29 -29.54 -21.23
N ASN A 15 17.72 -29.89 -20.02
CA ASN A 15 17.16 -31.05 -19.31
C ASN A 15 15.72 -30.82 -18.82
N THR A 16 15.25 -29.57 -18.84
CA THR A 16 13.90 -29.18 -18.44
C THR A 16 13.08 -28.73 -19.65
N CYS A 17 11.80 -29.14 -19.66
CA CYS A 17 10.80 -28.62 -20.59
C CYS A 17 10.30 -27.26 -20.09
N SER A 18 9.93 -26.35 -20.99
CA SER A 18 9.39 -25.03 -20.61
C SER A 18 8.08 -25.12 -19.80
N ALA A 19 7.33 -26.20 -19.98
CA ALA A 19 6.11 -26.49 -19.24
C ALA A 19 6.31 -27.71 -18.33
N PRO A 20 5.82 -27.68 -17.07
CA PRO A 20 5.96 -28.81 -16.13
C PRO A 20 5.09 -30.01 -16.53
N CYS A 21 4.02 -29.78 -17.28
CA CYS A 21 3.15 -30.78 -17.88
C CYS A 21 2.63 -30.24 -19.21
N GLY A 22 2.06 -31.10 -20.04
CA GLY A 22 1.54 -30.73 -21.35
C GLY A 22 2.63 -30.40 -22.36
N PRO A 23 2.25 -29.83 -23.52
CA PRO A 23 3.19 -29.44 -24.56
C PRO A 23 4.07 -28.27 -24.11
N GLY A 24 5.36 -28.34 -24.45
CA GLY A 24 6.33 -27.28 -24.18
C GLY A 24 7.53 -27.36 -25.13
N VAL A 25 8.59 -26.61 -24.81
CA VAL A 25 9.83 -26.59 -25.59
C VAL A 25 11.08 -26.74 -24.72
N GLN A 26 12.05 -27.50 -25.22
CA GLN A 26 13.44 -27.51 -24.76
C GLN A 26 14.26 -26.57 -25.64
N ARG A 27 15.19 -25.85 -25.03
CA ARG A 27 16.08 -24.91 -25.74
C ARG A 27 17.51 -25.45 -25.72
N ARG A 28 18.27 -25.13 -26.77
CA ARG A 28 19.73 -25.30 -26.78
C ARG A 28 20.37 -24.05 -27.36
N GLU A 29 21.63 -23.86 -27.04
CA GLU A 29 22.40 -22.76 -27.61
C GLU A 29 22.91 -23.17 -28.99
N VAL A 30 22.84 -22.25 -29.96
CA VAL A 30 23.32 -22.44 -31.33
C VAL A 30 24.11 -21.20 -31.73
N LEU A 31 25.41 -21.36 -31.92
CA LEU A 31 26.36 -20.28 -32.21
C LEU A 31 27.00 -20.48 -33.59
N CYS A 32 27.19 -19.39 -34.31
CA CYS A 32 27.99 -19.35 -35.53
C CYS A 32 29.38 -18.77 -35.20
N LEU A 33 30.42 -19.60 -35.28
CA LEU A 33 31.77 -19.20 -34.90
C LEU A 33 32.72 -19.27 -36.09
N THR A 34 33.56 -18.25 -36.22
CA THR A 34 34.69 -18.21 -37.17
C THR A 34 35.94 -18.85 -36.54
N ARG A 35 36.82 -19.47 -37.35
CA ARG A 35 38.15 -19.94 -36.90
C ARG A 35 38.94 -18.80 -36.22
N GLY A 36 38.94 -18.77 -34.89
CA GLY A 36 39.42 -17.66 -34.06
C GLY A 36 38.49 -17.25 -32.92
N GLY A 37 37.30 -17.87 -32.78
CA GLY A 37 36.42 -17.72 -31.63
C GLY A 37 35.60 -16.42 -31.60
N ARG A 38 35.56 -15.69 -32.72
CA ARG A 38 34.71 -14.49 -32.87
C ARG A 38 33.32 -14.91 -33.33
N GLU A 39 32.30 -14.42 -32.61
CA GLU A 39 30.89 -14.51 -33.01
C GLU A 39 30.63 -13.62 -34.21
N GLY A 40 29.96 -14.16 -35.23
CA GLY A 40 29.56 -13.42 -36.43
C GLY A 40 30.21 -13.92 -37.72
N GLY A 41 29.39 -13.96 -38.77
CA GLY A 41 29.70 -14.44 -40.12
C GLY A 41 28.50 -15.17 -40.74
N GLU A 42 28.53 -15.43 -42.05
CA GLU A 42 27.56 -16.31 -42.71
C GLU A 42 28.03 -17.76 -42.55
N CYS A 43 27.38 -18.52 -41.67
CA CYS A 43 27.67 -19.94 -41.51
C CYS A 43 27.12 -20.75 -42.68
N LEU A 44 27.89 -21.75 -43.12
CA LEU A 44 27.49 -22.62 -44.23
C LEU A 44 26.34 -23.56 -43.81
N GLY A 45 25.30 -23.61 -44.64
CA GLY A 45 24.13 -24.48 -44.44
C GLY A 45 23.09 -23.91 -43.46
N ASP A 46 21.99 -24.64 -43.31
CA ASP A 46 20.85 -24.20 -42.51
C ASP A 46 21.19 -24.15 -41.01
N LYS A 47 20.71 -23.09 -40.34
CA LYS A 47 20.85 -22.94 -38.88
C LYS A 47 20.19 -24.14 -38.18
N PRO A 48 20.93 -24.89 -37.34
CA PRO A 48 20.33 -25.94 -36.53
C PRO A 48 19.21 -25.40 -35.64
N ALA A 49 18.14 -26.18 -35.46
CA ALA A 49 17.03 -25.79 -34.59
C ALA A 49 17.53 -25.49 -33.16
N ASP A 50 17.17 -24.34 -32.62
CA ASP A 50 17.45 -23.91 -31.25
C ASP A 50 16.34 -24.28 -30.27
N MET A 51 15.20 -24.76 -30.78
CA MET A 51 14.04 -25.21 -30.01
C MET A 51 13.57 -26.60 -30.46
N LYS A 52 13.15 -27.42 -29.50
CA LYS A 52 12.54 -28.73 -29.75
C LYS A 52 11.29 -28.90 -28.89
N ALA A 53 10.23 -29.46 -29.48
CA ALA A 53 9.01 -29.79 -28.74
C ALA A 53 9.26 -30.88 -27.69
N CYS A 54 8.66 -30.69 -26.51
CA CYS A 54 8.60 -31.67 -25.43
C CYS A 54 7.15 -31.79 -24.94
N ASN A 55 6.84 -32.90 -24.27
CA ASN A 55 5.56 -33.10 -23.60
C ASN A 55 5.80 -33.65 -22.19
N GLY A 56 5.37 -32.90 -21.18
CA GLY A 56 5.51 -33.28 -19.76
C GLY A 56 4.43 -34.25 -19.27
N GLY A 57 3.56 -34.75 -20.14
CA GLY A 57 2.44 -35.63 -19.78
C GLY A 57 1.15 -34.86 -19.46
N PRO A 58 0.07 -35.55 -19.03
CA PRO A 58 -1.20 -34.88 -18.75
C PRO A 58 -1.09 -33.95 -17.54
N CYS A 59 -1.66 -32.74 -17.66
CA CYS A 59 -1.75 -31.81 -16.53
C CYS A 59 -2.87 -32.24 -15.57
N ALA A 60 -2.51 -32.48 -14.32
CA ALA A 60 -3.47 -32.69 -13.24
C ALA A 60 -3.77 -31.36 -12.51
N PRO A 61 -5.02 -31.10 -12.12
CA PRO A 61 -5.36 -29.94 -11.33
C PRO A 61 -4.78 -30.08 -9.92
N THR A 62 -4.16 -29.03 -9.43
CA THR A 62 -3.65 -28.94 -8.05
C THR A 62 -4.24 -27.71 -7.37
N TYR A 63 -4.67 -27.84 -6.12
CA TYR A 63 -5.25 -26.74 -5.37
C TYR A 63 -4.22 -26.12 -4.43
N MET A 64 -4.19 -24.80 -4.35
CA MET A 64 -3.30 -24.08 -3.45
C MET A 64 -3.88 -22.75 -3.00
N TRP A 65 -3.42 -22.26 -1.85
CA TRP A 65 -3.71 -20.91 -1.40
C TRP A 65 -2.86 -19.90 -2.19
N TYR A 66 -3.53 -18.91 -2.78
CA TYR A 66 -2.89 -17.74 -3.34
C TYR A 66 -3.08 -16.56 -2.40
N SER A 67 -2.00 -15.86 -2.07
CA SER A 67 -2.03 -14.65 -1.26
C SER A 67 -1.64 -13.44 -2.09
N SER A 68 -2.49 -12.42 -2.11
CA SER A 68 -2.15 -11.13 -2.73
C SER A 68 -1.00 -10.46 -1.97
N PRO A 69 -0.37 -9.43 -2.58
CA PRO A 69 0.46 -8.49 -1.83
C PRO A 69 -0.33 -7.88 -0.66
N TRP A 70 0.39 -7.46 0.38
CA TRP A 70 -0.20 -6.73 1.49
C TRP A 70 -0.71 -5.36 1.04
N GLY A 71 -1.89 -4.98 1.52
CA GLY A 71 -2.41 -3.62 1.40
C GLY A 71 -1.65 -2.63 2.29
N GLN A 72 -2.10 -1.38 2.27
CA GLN A 72 -1.52 -0.33 3.11
C GLN A 72 -1.75 -0.60 4.60
N CYS A 73 -0.85 -0.07 5.43
CA CYS A 73 -1.01 -0.11 6.88
C CYS A 73 -2.24 0.70 7.30
N SER A 74 -3.01 0.19 8.27
CA SER A 74 -4.21 0.86 8.78
C SER A 74 -3.92 2.19 9.47
N ALA A 75 -2.68 2.39 9.90
CA ALA A 75 -2.21 3.61 10.54
C ALA A 75 -1.13 4.25 9.65
N PRO A 76 -1.17 5.58 9.43
CA PRO A 76 -0.15 6.28 8.64
C PRO A 76 1.18 6.45 9.40
N CYS A 77 1.16 6.26 10.72
CA CYS A 77 2.31 6.33 11.62
C CYS A 77 2.07 5.36 12.80
N GLY A 78 3.13 4.99 13.50
CA GLY A 78 3.07 4.07 14.63
C GLY A 78 2.70 2.64 14.24
N ASN A 79 2.10 1.91 15.17
CA ASN A 79 1.69 0.52 14.96
C ASN A 79 0.29 0.43 14.34
N GLY A 80 0.14 -0.43 13.35
CA GLY A 80 -1.13 -0.71 12.70
C GLY A 80 -1.25 -2.15 12.24
N THR A 81 -2.24 -2.42 11.40
CA THR A 81 -2.45 -3.71 10.75
C THR A 81 -2.62 -3.53 9.25
N GLN A 82 -2.15 -4.49 8.47
CA GLN A 82 -2.35 -4.55 7.03
C GLN A 82 -3.08 -5.84 6.67
N ARG A 83 -3.87 -5.78 5.61
CA ARG A 83 -4.72 -6.88 5.14
C ARG A 83 -4.33 -7.29 3.74
N ARG A 84 -4.55 -8.56 3.41
CA ARG A 84 -4.39 -9.10 2.07
C ARG A 84 -5.48 -10.12 1.77
N ASP A 85 -5.73 -10.34 0.49
CA ASP A 85 -6.65 -11.37 0.06
C ASP A 85 -5.95 -12.73 0.02
N VAL A 86 -6.65 -13.74 0.52
CA VAL A 86 -6.18 -15.14 0.50
C VAL A 86 -7.29 -15.96 -0.12
N ILE A 87 -7.06 -16.42 -1.34
CA ILE A 87 -8.05 -17.14 -2.16
C ILE A 87 -7.54 -18.54 -2.50
N CYS A 88 -8.47 -19.47 -2.68
CA CYS A 88 -8.14 -20.80 -3.18
C CYS A 88 -8.06 -20.75 -4.70
N VAL A 89 -6.99 -21.28 -5.27
CA VAL A 89 -6.81 -21.36 -6.72
C VAL A 89 -6.56 -22.81 -7.13
N GLU A 90 -7.12 -23.17 -8.28
CA GLU A 90 -6.78 -24.37 -9.02
C GLU A 90 -5.69 -24.02 -10.04
N LYS A 91 -4.60 -24.76 -10.00
CA LYS A 91 -3.50 -24.67 -10.95
C LYS A 91 -3.55 -25.86 -11.90
N MET A 92 -3.63 -25.57 -13.19
CA MET A 92 -3.57 -26.57 -14.27
C MET A 92 -2.42 -26.21 -15.21
N GLY A 93 -1.28 -26.86 -15.03
CA GLY A 93 -0.05 -26.51 -15.76
C GLY A 93 0.44 -25.10 -15.42
N THR A 94 0.34 -24.17 -16.37
CA THR A 94 0.69 -22.76 -16.18
C THR A 94 -0.51 -21.88 -15.84
N ASP A 95 -1.73 -22.41 -15.96
CA ASP A 95 -2.96 -21.65 -15.80
C ASP A 95 -3.46 -21.70 -14.36
N PHE A 96 -4.11 -20.62 -13.94
CA PHE A 96 -4.68 -20.47 -12.61
C PHE A 96 -6.14 -20.04 -12.71
N ASN A 97 -7.02 -20.74 -11.99
CA ASN A 97 -8.43 -20.42 -11.89
C ASN A 97 -8.84 -20.28 -10.42
N VAL A 98 -9.81 -19.40 -10.14
CA VAL A 98 -10.35 -19.26 -8.79
C VAL A 98 -11.21 -20.48 -8.46
N ALA A 99 -10.89 -21.15 -7.36
CA ALA A 99 -11.60 -22.33 -6.89
C ALA A 99 -12.40 -22.05 -5.61
N PRO A 100 -13.40 -22.87 -5.28
CA PRO A 100 -14.09 -22.80 -3.99
C PRO A 100 -13.11 -23.02 -2.83
N ILE A 101 -13.29 -22.25 -1.75
CA ILE A 101 -12.46 -22.32 -0.53
C ILE A 101 -12.35 -23.76 0.03
N SER A 102 -13.40 -24.57 -0.14
CA SER A 102 -13.44 -25.96 0.34
C SER A 102 -12.34 -26.85 -0.25
N GLN A 103 -11.86 -26.57 -1.47
CA GLN A 103 -10.82 -27.37 -2.11
C GLN A 103 -9.45 -27.20 -1.45
N CYS A 104 -9.22 -26.03 -0.85
CA CYS A 104 -8.00 -25.72 -0.09
C CYS A 104 -8.18 -25.93 1.42
N ALA A 105 -9.32 -26.44 1.89
CA ALA A 105 -9.63 -26.51 3.32
C ALA A 105 -8.69 -27.42 4.13
N GLN A 106 -8.08 -28.42 3.48
CA GLN A 106 -7.09 -29.30 4.08
C GLN A 106 -5.66 -28.72 4.08
N LEU A 107 -5.45 -27.58 3.41
CA LEU A 107 -4.16 -26.90 3.31
C LEU A 107 -4.08 -25.81 4.38
N GLU A 108 -2.88 -25.58 4.90
CA GLU A 108 -2.63 -24.49 5.84
C GLU A 108 -2.93 -23.14 5.19
N LYS A 109 -3.92 -22.43 5.71
CA LYS A 109 -4.36 -21.14 5.18
C LYS A 109 -3.41 -20.03 5.64
N PRO A 110 -2.76 -19.29 4.71
CA PRO A 110 -1.93 -18.15 5.07
C PRO A 110 -2.72 -17.05 5.81
N PRO A 111 -2.06 -16.24 6.65
CA PRO A 111 -2.72 -15.15 7.36
C PRO A 111 -3.20 -14.08 6.37
N SER A 112 -4.42 -13.58 6.57
CA SER A 112 -5.00 -12.47 5.82
C SER A 112 -4.78 -11.11 6.49
N VAL A 113 -4.24 -11.10 7.71
CA VAL A 113 -3.94 -9.90 8.50
C VAL A 113 -2.57 -10.05 9.14
N GLN A 114 -1.78 -9.00 9.14
CA GLN A 114 -0.54 -8.93 9.93
C GLN A 114 -0.35 -7.53 10.51
N THR A 115 0.52 -7.41 11.52
CA THR A 115 0.94 -6.12 12.07
C THR A 115 1.88 -5.39 11.10
N CYS A 116 1.86 -4.07 11.16
CA CYS A 116 2.80 -3.18 10.48
C CYS A 116 3.27 -2.10 11.45
N ALA A 117 4.52 -1.70 11.32
CA ALA A 117 5.12 -0.61 12.07
C ALA A 117 5.58 0.47 11.08
N MET A 118 4.99 1.65 11.22
CA MET A 118 5.35 2.87 10.49
C MET A 118 6.24 3.74 11.39
N GLU A 119 6.71 4.87 10.86
CA GLU A 119 7.44 5.85 11.67
C GLU A 119 6.63 6.31 12.87
N ALA A 120 7.30 6.64 13.97
CA ALA A 120 6.64 7.14 15.17
C ALA A 120 5.77 8.37 14.82
N CYS A 121 4.53 8.35 15.30
CA CYS A 121 3.63 9.48 15.10
C CYS A 121 4.15 10.71 15.84
N GLN A 122 4.09 11.85 15.15
CA GLN A 122 4.47 13.13 15.72
C GLN A 122 3.38 13.65 16.68
N PRO A 123 3.76 14.32 17.79
CA PRO A 123 2.81 14.99 18.66
C PRO A 123 2.03 16.09 17.94
N GLN A 124 0.78 16.30 18.38
CA GLN A 124 -0.11 17.31 17.79
C GLN A 124 -0.74 18.21 18.85
N TRP A 125 -1.09 19.44 18.44
CA TRP A 125 -1.82 20.36 19.29
C TRP A 125 -3.26 19.91 19.46
N PHE A 126 -3.66 19.71 20.70
CA PHE A 126 -5.03 19.43 21.11
C PHE A 126 -5.62 20.64 21.82
N THR A 127 -6.87 20.96 21.51
CA THR A 127 -7.59 22.07 22.15
C THR A 127 -8.91 21.60 22.72
N THR A 128 -9.28 22.13 23.88
CA THR A 128 -10.65 21.99 24.39
C THR A 128 -11.60 22.95 23.69
N GLU A 129 -12.89 22.78 23.96
CA GLU A 129 -13.88 23.82 23.70
C GLU A 129 -13.54 25.12 24.44
N TRP A 130 -14.03 26.23 23.90
CA TRP A 130 -13.90 27.53 24.52
C TRP A 130 -14.75 27.63 25.79
N SER A 131 -14.24 28.33 26.80
CA SER A 131 -15.02 28.70 27.99
C SER A 131 -16.19 29.61 27.62
N ALA A 132 -17.15 29.76 28.55
CA ALA A 132 -18.13 30.83 28.44
C ALA A 132 -17.43 32.20 28.36
N CYS A 133 -18.01 33.11 27.59
CA CYS A 133 -17.49 34.46 27.47
C CYS A 133 -17.63 35.21 28.81
N SER A 134 -16.58 35.91 29.22
CA SER A 134 -16.56 36.66 30.50
C SER A 134 -17.59 37.80 30.56
N ARG A 135 -18.06 38.28 29.40
CA ARG A 135 -19.08 39.32 29.29
C ARG A 135 -20.10 38.94 28.23
N SER A 136 -21.37 39.24 28.46
CA SER A 136 -22.41 39.10 27.43
C SER A 136 -22.36 40.20 26.37
N CYS A 137 -21.65 41.30 26.62
CA CYS A 137 -21.49 42.43 25.71
C CYS A 137 -20.18 43.20 25.99
N GLY A 138 -19.75 44.02 25.04
CA GLY A 138 -18.70 45.01 25.21
C GLY A 138 -17.30 44.42 25.23
N LYS A 139 -17.01 43.43 24.36
CA LYS A 139 -15.72 42.72 24.24
C LYS A 139 -15.38 41.97 25.54
N GLY A 140 -15.95 40.77 25.68
CA GLY A 140 -15.51 39.78 26.67
C GLY A 140 -14.32 38.96 26.19
N LEU A 141 -13.85 38.08 27.06
CA LEU A 141 -12.75 37.14 26.82
C LEU A 141 -13.25 35.72 27.07
N GLN A 142 -12.84 34.79 26.22
CA GLN A 142 -13.01 33.36 26.42
C GLN A 142 -11.65 32.67 26.31
N ILE A 143 -11.47 31.61 27.09
CA ILE A 143 -10.21 30.90 27.25
C ILE A 143 -10.47 29.42 26.94
N ARG A 144 -9.52 28.76 26.29
CA ARG A 144 -9.53 27.30 26.14
C ARG A 144 -8.19 26.75 26.58
N GLU A 145 -8.13 25.45 26.77
CA GLU A 145 -6.87 24.78 27.03
C GLU A 145 -6.22 24.33 25.72
N VAL A 146 -4.90 24.54 25.61
CA VAL A 146 -4.09 24.17 24.44
C VAL A 146 -2.90 23.33 24.94
N ARG A 147 -2.87 22.05 24.57
CA ARG A 147 -1.85 21.09 25.01
C ARG A 147 -1.24 20.38 23.80
N CYS A 148 0.07 20.20 23.79
CA CYS A 148 0.72 19.33 22.82
C CYS A 148 0.72 17.90 23.37
N LEU A 149 0.10 16.98 22.62
CA LEU A 149 -0.08 15.60 23.05
C LEU A 149 0.52 14.62 22.04
N THR A 150 1.15 13.57 22.55
CA THR A 150 1.51 12.37 21.78
C THR A 150 0.24 11.57 21.41
N PRO A 151 0.33 10.61 20.48
CA PRO A 151 -0.81 9.71 20.18
C PRO A 151 -1.35 8.97 21.41
N ASP A 152 -0.48 8.65 22.36
CA ASP A 152 -0.84 8.01 23.63
C ASP A 152 -1.43 9.00 24.66
N LYS A 153 -1.77 10.21 24.22
CA LYS A 153 -2.35 11.30 25.01
C LYS A 153 -1.45 11.80 26.15
N GLN A 154 -0.14 11.66 25.99
CA GLN A 154 0.84 12.17 26.96
C GLN A 154 1.32 13.55 26.52
N HIS A 155 1.68 14.40 27.47
CA HIS A 155 2.21 15.73 27.16
C HIS A 155 3.58 15.64 26.49
N SER A 156 3.78 16.37 25.40
CA SER A 156 5.08 16.49 24.71
C SER A 156 5.43 17.96 24.44
N PRO A 157 6.73 18.35 24.42
CA PRO A 157 7.17 19.67 23.99
C PRO A 157 7.45 19.76 22.48
N GLU A 158 7.27 18.69 21.70
CA GLU A 158 7.78 18.58 20.32
C GLU A 158 6.86 19.19 19.25
N CYS A 159 5.68 19.69 19.63
CA CYS A 159 4.80 20.36 18.67
C CYS A 159 5.39 21.70 18.19
N SER A 160 5.26 21.98 16.89
CA SER A 160 5.69 23.25 16.31
C SER A 160 4.96 24.44 16.93
N LEU A 161 5.71 25.40 17.45
CA LEU A 161 5.16 26.63 18.05
C LEU A 161 4.48 27.54 17.02
N THR A 162 4.88 27.48 15.75
CA THR A 162 4.28 28.28 14.67
C THR A 162 2.84 27.85 14.38
N ALA A 163 2.50 26.59 14.68
CA ALA A 163 1.16 26.04 14.51
C ALA A 163 0.37 26.01 15.83
N LYS A 164 0.88 26.63 16.91
CA LYS A 164 0.22 26.64 18.22
C LYS A 164 -1.11 27.43 18.13
N PRO A 165 -2.26 26.80 18.44
CA PRO A 165 -3.54 27.49 18.48
C PRO A 165 -3.62 28.55 19.59
N ASP A 166 -4.46 29.57 19.39
CA ASP A 166 -4.69 30.60 20.40
C ASP A 166 -5.36 30.02 21.65
N GLN A 167 -4.87 30.43 22.82
CA GLN A 167 -5.41 30.02 24.12
C GLN A 167 -6.54 30.95 24.59
N GLU A 168 -6.55 32.19 24.10
CA GLU A 168 -7.50 33.23 24.48
C GLU A 168 -8.02 33.93 23.22
N GLN A 169 -9.31 34.28 23.22
CA GLN A 169 -9.87 35.11 22.16
C GLN A 169 -10.96 36.04 22.68
N LEU A 170 -11.19 37.13 21.93
CA LEU A 170 -12.29 38.03 22.20
C LEU A 170 -13.63 37.38 21.82
N CYS A 171 -14.65 37.68 22.61
CA CYS A 171 -16.02 37.24 22.38
C CYS A 171 -16.98 38.39 22.69
N ASN A 172 -18.22 38.32 22.19
CA ASN A 172 -19.27 39.31 22.44
C ASN A 172 -18.81 40.76 22.25
N THR A 173 -18.27 41.05 21.05
CA THR A 173 -17.71 42.36 20.69
C THR A 173 -18.76 43.46 20.51
N ILE A 174 -20.04 43.10 20.53
CA ILE A 174 -21.17 44.03 20.42
C ILE A 174 -21.18 44.93 21.66
N PRO A 175 -21.19 46.26 21.52
CA PRO A 175 -21.20 47.18 22.65
C PRO A 175 -22.40 46.94 23.55
N CYS A 176 -22.20 47.05 24.87
CA CYS A 176 -23.30 46.99 25.81
C CYS A 176 -24.23 48.18 25.57
N SER A 177 -25.53 47.93 25.46
CA SER A 177 -26.51 49.00 25.52
C SER A 177 -26.35 49.73 26.86
N PRO A 178 -26.29 51.07 26.88
CA PRO A 178 -26.39 51.81 28.13
C PRO A 178 -27.72 51.42 28.74
N GLN A 179 -27.68 50.77 29.90
CA GLN A 179 -28.91 50.44 30.60
C GLN A 179 -29.60 51.76 30.91
N VAL A 180 -30.84 51.88 30.45
CA VAL A 180 -31.75 52.97 30.75
C VAL A 180 -31.68 53.24 32.25
N ALA A 181 -31.07 54.37 32.62
CA ALA A 181 -31.26 54.95 33.93
C ALA A 181 -32.75 55.31 34.04
N GLY A 182 -33.51 54.45 34.71
CA GLY A 182 -34.85 54.73 35.23
C GLY A 182 -35.94 54.95 34.19
N VAL A 183 -36.70 53.90 33.87
CA VAL A 183 -38.15 54.03 33.68
C VAL A 183 -38.81 52.81 34.30
N CYS A 184 -39.45 52.99 35.46
CA CYS A 184 -40.53 52.09 35.87
C CYS A 184 -41.62 52.23 34.80
N VAL A 185 -41.74 51.24 33.91
CA VAL A 185 -42.88 51.19 33.01
C VAL A 185 -44.08 50.82 33.86
N CYS A 186 -44.92 51.81 34.15
CA CYS A 186 -46.25 51.57 34.72
C CYS A 186 -46.98 50.60 33.81
N VAL A 187 -47.36 49.46 34.35
CA VAL A 187 -48.25 48.50 33.70
C VAL A 187 -49.57 49.23 33.45
N CYS A 188 -49.85 49.59 32.20
CA CYS A 188 -51.19 50.01 31.81
C CYS A 188 -52.07 48.77 31.79
N VAL A 189 -52.92 48.66 32.81
CA VAL A 189 -54.10 47.79 32.84
C VAL A 189 -54.95 48.14 31.62
N CYS A 190 -55.23 47.16 30.76
CA CYS A 190 -56.26 47.30 29.73
C CYS A 190 -57.63 47.05 30.39
N VAL A 191 -58.54 48.02 30.20
CA VAL A 191 -59.97 47.97 30.55
C VAL A 191 -60.69 47.00 29.62
#